data_AF-A0A351RT20-F1
#
_entry.id   AF-A0A351RT20-F1
#
_cell.length_a   1.000
_cell.length_b   1.000
_cell.length_c   1.000
_cell.angle_alpha   90.00
_cell.angle_beta   90.00
_cell.angle_gamma   90.00
#
_symmetry.space_group_name_H-M   'P 1'
#
loop_
_entity.id
_entity.type
_entity.pdbx_description
1 polymer ?
#
loop_
_entity_poly.entity_id
_entity_poly.type
_entity_poly.pdbx_seq_one_letter_code
_entity_poly.pdbx_strand_id
1 'polypeptide(L)'
;MKAFSLNLFRKFIIVLVLICFPVGTIYLINRAEAQEAEKDYTKARVGKKGSKQYQEEDAKANYYGYCTPCHGETGKGDGPLAETLEEGVEPRDHTSAEYFSQKTDNEIFEVIKFGGAKAGFSEAMPPFDGQLSDDEMRGLVKFIRTLCKCQYKK
;
A
#
# COMPACT_ATOMS: atom_id res chain seq x y z
N MET A 1 6.38 19.54 -70.73
CA MET A 1 5.81 18.52 -69.83
C MET A 1 6.95 17.60 -69.39
N LYS A 2 7.51 17.78 -68.18
CA LYS A 2 8.63 16.93 -67.69
C LYS A 2 8.03 15.68 -67.04
N ALA A 3 8.39 14.51 -67.55
CA ALA A 3 7.99 13.22 -67.01
C ALA A 3 8.45 13.10 -65.55
N PHE A 4 7.49 13.03 -64.62
CA PHE A 4 7.75 12.75 -63.21
C PHE A 4 8.22 11.30 -63.11
N SER A 5 9.53 11.12 -62.88
CA SER A 5 10.18 9.81 -62.88
C SER A 5 9.57 8.93 -61.78
N LEU A 6 8.72 7.97 -62.19
CA LEU A 6 8.06 6.98 -61.34
C LEU A 6 9.07 6.21 -60.45
N ASN A 7 10.33 6.15 -60.87
CA ASN A 7 11.43 5.55 -60.14
C ASN A 7 11.86 6.35 -58.90
N LEU A 8 11.69 7.67 -58.91
CA LEU A 8 12.01 8.51 -57.75
C LEU A 8 10.96 8.34 -56.65
N PHE A 9 9.67 8.32 -57.02
CA PHE A 9 8.57 8.10 -56.06
C PHE A 9 8.58 6.69 -55.46
N ARG A 10 8.89 5.65 -56.25
CA ARG A 10 9.08 4.28 -55.74
C ARG A 10 10.25 4.18 -54.74
N LYS A 11 11.35 4.89 -54.97
CA LYS A 11 12.48 4.94 -54.02
C LYS A 11 12.09 5.64 -52.72
N PHE A 12 11.29 6.70 -52.76
CA PHE A 12 10.78 7.36 -51.55
C PHE A 12 9.83 6.48 -50.73
N ILE A 13 8.91 5.75 -51.39
CA ILE A 13 8.01 4.80 -50.69
C ILE A 13 8.81 3.68 -50.03
N ILE A 14 9.81 3.11 -50.73
CA ILE A 14 10.65 2.04 -50.18
C ILE A 14 11.45 2.54 -48.96
N VAL A 15 12.01 3.76 -49.01
CA VAL A 15 12.74 4.36 -47.88
C VAL A 15 11.81 4.67 -46.70
N LEU A 16 10.60 5.20 -46.95
CA LEU A 16 9.60 5.43 -45.90
C LEU A 16 9.14 4.14 -45.24
N VAL A 17 8.87 3.08 -46.02
CA VAL A 17 8.49 1.77 -45.48
C VAL A 17 9.66 1.18 -44.68
N LEU A 18 10.90 1.23 -45.18
CA LEU A 18 12.07 0.69 -44.47
C LEU A 18 12.45 1.46 -43.21
N ILE A 19 12.03 2.72 -43.04
CA ILE A 19 12.29 3.50 -41.83
C ILE A 19 11.12 3.40 -40.83
N CYS A 20 9.86 3.41 -41.31
CA CYS A 20 8.70 3.36 -40.43
C CYS A 20 8.40 1.96 -39.90
N PHE A 21 8.66 0.89 -40.66
CA PHE A 21 8.48 -0.49 -40.18
C PHE A 21 9.35 -0.83 -38.96
N PRO A 22 10.68 -0.60 -38.97
CA PRO A 22 11.53 -1.00 -37.85
C PRO A 22 11.21 -0.21 -36.57
N VAL A 23 10.89 1.07 -36.67
CA VAL A 23 10.52 1.89 -35.49
C VAL A 23 9.20 1.40 -34.87
N GLY A 24 8.20 1.09 -35.70
CA GLY A 24 6.93 0.52 -35.24
C GLY A 24 7.12 -0.84 -34.56
N THR A 25 7.94 -1.73 -35.13
CA THR A 25 8.22 -3.03 -34.51
C THR A 25 9.02 -2.91 -33.21
N ILE A 26 10.02 -2.03 -33.14
CA ILE A 26 10.80 -1.80 -31.92
C ILE A 26 9.90 -1.25 -30.80
N TYR A 27 8.99 -0.32 -31.12
CA TYR A 27 8.03 0.21 -30.14
C TYR A 27 7.10 -0.88 -29.59
N LEU A 28 6.59 -1.77 -30.44
CA LEU A 28 5.71 -2.87 -30.02
C LEU A 28 6.45 -3.92 -29.19
N ILE A 29 7.72 -4.22 -29.51
CA ILE A 29 8.55 -5.13 -28.72
C ILE A 29 8.82 -4.53 -27.34
N ASN A 30 9.26 -3.27 -27.26
CA ASN A 30 9.47 -2.58 -25.97
C ASN A 30 8.18 -2.52 -25.12
N ARG A 31 7.02 -2.36 -25.76
CA ARG A 31 5.72 -2.39 -25.08
C ARG A 31 5.38 -3.79 -24.56
N ALA A 32 5.63 -4.83 -25.35
CA ALA A 32 5.38 -6.21 -24.93
C ALA A 32 6.25 -6.60 -23.73
N GLU A 33 7.52 -6.22 -23.72
CA GLU A 33 8.43 -6.45 -22.58
C GLU A 33 8.00 -5.72 -21.32
N ALA A 34 7.58 -4.44 -21.44
CA ALA A 34 7.07 -3.67 -20.31
C ALA A 34 5.78 -4.28 -19.71
N GLN A 35 4.89 -4.80 -20.57
CA GLN A 35 3.66 -5.46 -20.12
C GLN A 35 3.93 -6.79 -19.42
N GLU A 36 4.90 -7.57 -19.89
CA GLU A 36 5.24 -8.86 -19.27
C GLU A 36 5.89 -8.65 -17.88
N ALA A 37 6.75 -7.63 -17.74
CA ALA A 37 7.38 -7.28 -16.47
C ALA A 37 6.36 -6.84 -15.39
N GLU A 38 5.35 -6.04 -15.77
CA GLU A 38 4.26 -5.65 -14.85
C GLU A 38 3.42 -6.87 -14.42
N LYS A 39 3.18 -7.82 -15.35
CA LYS A 39 2.38 -9.01 -15.12
C LYS A 39 3.07 -10.03 -14.22
N ASP A 40 4.37 -10.21 -14.36
CA ASP A 40 5.16 -11.09 -13.49
C ASP A 40 5.30 -10.52 -12.09
N TYR A 41 5.49 -9.20 -11.96
CA TYR A 41 5.49 -8.50 -10.69
C TYR A 41 4.15 -8.64 -9.96
N THR A 42 3.03 -8.40 -10.64
CA THR A 42 1.69 -8.54 -10.06
C THR A 42 1.35 -9.99 -9.72
N LYS A 43 1.71 -10.97 -10.55
CA LYS A 43 1.50 -12.40 -10.29
C LYS A 43 2.29 -12.89 -9.07
N ALA A 44 3.53 -12.44 -8.91
CA ALA A 44 4.35 -12.76 -7.74
C ALA A 44 3.77 -12.13 -6.46
N ARG A 45 3.29 -10.88 -6.53
CA ARG A 45 2.65 -10.18 -5.41
C ARG A 45 1.33 -10.85 -5.00
N VAL A 46 0.46 -11.16 -5.96
CA VAL A 46 -0.82 -11.85 -5.70
C VAL A 46 -0.59 -13.27 -5.17
N GLY A 47 0.38 -14.01 -5.71
CA GLY A 47 0.72 -15.36 -5.25
C GLY A 47 1.26 -15.43 -3.81
N LYS A 48 1.92 -14.37 -3.34
CA LYS A 48 2.40 -14.26 -1.94
C LYS A 48 1.37 -13.68 -0.97
N LYS A 49 0.39 -12.90 -1.45
CA LYS A 49 -0.64 -12.22 -0.63
C LYS A 49 -1.41 -13.18 0.29
N GLY A 50 -1.51 -14.47 -0.03
CA GLY A 50 -2.18 -15.46 0.83
C GLY A 50 -1.32 -16.10 1.93
N SER A 51 0.00 -15.88 1.99
CA SER A 51 0.87 -16.59 2.95
C SER A 51 0.91 -15.89 4.31
N LYS A 52 0.90 -16.68 5.41
CA LYS A 52 0.92 -16.15 6.79
C LYS A 52 2.12 -15.24 7.07
N GLN A 53 3.31 -15.62 6.61
CA GLN A 53 4.53 -14.82 6.77
C GLN A 53 4.45 -13.48 6.02
N TYR A 54 3.94 -13.49 4.78
CA TYR A 54 3.74 -12.27 3.99
C TYR A 54 2.73 -11.33 4.66
N GLN A 55 1.66 -11.89 5.24
CA GLN A 55 0.67 -11.12 6.00
C GLN A 55 1.25 -10.49 7.28
N GLU A 56 2.16 -11.17 7.98
CA GLU A 56 2.86 -10.63 9.15
C GLU A 56 3.88 -9.55 8.78
N GLU A 57 4.62 -9.74 7.67
CA GLU A 57 5.57 -8.77 7.14
C GLU A 57 4.87 -7.48 6.66
N ASP A 58 3.78 -7.63 5.90
CA ASP A 58 2.95 -6.50 5.45
C ASP A 58 2.31 -5.77 6.63
N ALA A 59 1.81 -6.49 7.64
CA ALA A 59 1.26 -5.85 8.84
C ALA A 59 2.30 -5.04 9.60
N LYS A 60 3.52 -5.56 9.77
CA LYS A 60 4.62 -4.82 10.39
C LYS A 60 4.99 -3.60 9.55
N ALA A 61 5.17 -3.74 8.23
CA ALA A 61 5.50 -2.63 7.35
C ALA A 61 4.43 -1.52 7.40
N ASN A 62 3.15 -1.90 7.35
CA ASN A 62 2.04 -0.97 7.48
C ASN A 62 2.02 -0.27 8.85
N TYR A 63 2.30 -0.99 9.94
CA TYR A 63 2.35 -0.37 11.27
C TYR A 63 3.46 0.70 11.34
N TYR A 64 4.63 0.40 10.80
CA TYR A 64 5.75 1.34 10.73
C TYR A 64 5.53 2.51 9.78
N GLY A 65 4.70 2.36 8.75
CA GLY A 65 4.37 3.45 7.82
C GLY A 65 3.26 4.37 8.34
N TYR A 66 2.23 3.80 8.97
CA TYR A 66 0.99 4.52 9.28
C TYR A 66 0.80 4.81 10.76
N CYS A 67 1.32 3.97 11.67
CA CYS A 67 0.99 4.03 13.09
C CYS A 67 2.10 4.63 13.95
N THR A 68 3.37 4.29 13.67
CA THR A 68 4.53 4.74 14.47
C THR A 68 4.75 6.25 14.50
N PRO A 69 4.36 7.09 13.52
CA PRO A 69 4.53 8.53 13.65
C PRO A 69 3.85 9.10 14.91
N CYS A 70 2.73 8.52 15.34
CA CYS A 70 2.04 8.92 16.58
C CYS A 70 2.25 7.91 17.71
N HIS A 71 2.16 6.61 17.43
CA HIS A 71 2.21 5.57 18.48
C HIS A 71 3.62 5.12 18.84
N GLY A 72 4.66 5.56 18.12
CA GLY A 72 6.05 5.17 18.32
C GLY A 72 6.37 3.76 17.81
N GLU A 73 7.65 3.48 17.61
CA GLU A 73 8.13 2.17 17.10
C GLU A 73 7.78 1.02 18.05
N THR A 74 7.76 1.29 19.35
CA THR A 74 7.41 0.30 20.37
C THR A 74 5.91 0.27 20.70
N GLY A 75 5.13 1.19 20.11
CA GLY A 75 3.69 1.29 20.31
C GLY A 75 3.26 1.95 21.61
N LYS A 76 4.14 2.68 22.31
CA LYS A 76 3.84 3.25 23.64
C LYS A 76 3.11 4.60 23.60
N GLY A 77 2.81 5.12 22.42
CA GLY A 77 2.25 6.46 22.27
C GLY A 77 3.29 7.57 22.26
N ASP A 78 4.57 7.21 22.07
CA ASP A 78 5.75 8.07 22.13
C ASP A 78 6.31 8.39 20.73
N GLY A 79 5.45 8.42 19.71
CA GLY A 79 5.84 8.78 18.36
C GLY A 79 6.22 10.27 18.23
N PRO A 80 7.04 10.65 17.23
CA PRO A 80 7.49 12.03 17.06
C PRO A 80 6.35 13.04 16.84
N LEU A 81 5.16 12.60 16.40
CA LEU A 81 3.98 13.46 16.27
C LEU A 81 3.12 13.52 17.53
N ALA A 82 3.37 12.69 18.55
CA ALA A 82 2.56 12.67 19.77
C ALA A 82 2.56 14.03 20.48
N GLU A 83 3.71 14.70 20.55
CA GLU A 83 3.85 16.02 21.17
C GLU A 83 3.24 17.17 20.35
N THR A 84 2.90 16.91 19.08
CA THR A 84 2.33 17.93 18.18
C THR A 84 0.81 17.94 18.19
N LEU A 85 0.18 16.98 18.88
CA LEU A 85 -1.26 16.89 19.02
C LEU A 85 -1.80 17.97 19.96
N GLU A 86 -3.10 18.22 19.88
CA GLU A 86 -3.78 19.17 20.78
C GLU A 86 -3.57 18.78 22.26
N GLU A 87 -3.55 19.77 23.14
CA GLU A 87 -3.32 19.56 24.56
C GLU A 87 -4.29 18.52 25.15
N GLY A 88 -3.75 17.51 25.81
CA GLY A 88 -4.52 16.40 26.39
C GLY A 88 -4.87 15.27 25.41
N VAL A 89 -4.46 15.35 24.15
CA VAL A 89 -4.59 14.25 23.17
C VAL A 89 -3.32 13.41 23.15
N GLU A 90 -3.36 12.25 23.80
CA GLU A 90 -2.25 11.30 23.82
C GLU A 90 -2.58 10.03 23.02
N PRO A 91 -1.70 9.60 22.09
CA PRO A 91 -1.87 8.33 21.40
C PRO A 91 -1.85 7.17 22.38
N ARG A 92 -2.69 6.16 22.15
CA ARG A 92 -2.83 5.03 23.06
C ARG A 92 -1.59 4.14 23.07
N ASP A 93 -1.21 3.65 24.25
CA ASP A 93 -0.21 2.60 24.43
C ASP A 93 -0.75 1.22 23.95
N HIS A 94 -0.31 0.80 22.77
CA HIS A 94 -0.58 -0.50 22.16
C HIS A 94 0.07 -1.68 22.88
N THR A 95 0.94 -1.45 23.86
CA THR A 95 1.52 -2.50 24.71
C THR A 95 0.66 -2.79 25.95
N SER A 96 -0.38 -1.98 26.21
CA SER A 96 -1.27 -2.17 27.35
C SER A 96 -2.14 -3.43 27.22
N ALA A 97 -1.68 -4.53 27.79
CA ALA A 97 -2.44 -5.78 27.87
C ALA A 97 -3.77 -5.59 28.60
N GLU A 98 -3.82 -4.76 29.65
CA GLU A 98 -5.02 -4.47 30.41
C GLU A 98 -6.11 -3.84 29.55
N TYR A 99 -5.76 -2.83 28.76
CA TYR A 99 -6.70 -2.15 27.88
C TYR A 99 -7.15 -3.07 26.74
N PHE A 100 -6.19 -3.64 26.01
CA PHE A 100 -6.49 -4.38 24.80
C PHE A 100 -7.14 -5.75 25.08
N SER A 101 -6.93 -6.35 26.26
CA SER A 101 -7.67 -7.57 26.64
C SER A 101 -9.17 -7.33 26.78
N GLN A 102 -9.63 -6.09 26.97
CA GLN A 102 -11.06 -5.76 27.09
C GLN A 102 -11.70 -5.39 25.75
N LYS A 103 -10.93 -5.35 24.66
CA LYS A 103 -11.39 -5.00 23.32
C LYS A 103 -11.39 -6.24 22.44
N THR A 104 -12.47 -6.42 21.69
CA THR A 104 -12.54 -7.41 20.61
C THR A 104 -11.67 -6.97 19.43
N ASP A 105 -11.29 -7.93 18.58
CA ASP A 105 -10.54 -7.60 17.36
C ASP A 105 -11.34 -6.70 16.42
N ASN A 106 -12.67 -6.81 16.42
CA ASN A 106 -13.53 -5.95 15.60
C ASN A 106 -13.56 -4.51 16.12
N GLU A 107 -13.59 -4.28 17.43
CA GLU A 107 -13.51 -2.92 17.98
C GLU A 107 -12.20 -2.24 17.60
N ILE A 108 -11.07 -2.96 17.68
CA ILE A 108 -9.77 -2.42 17.28
C ILE A 108 -9.75 -2.14 15.77
N PHE A 109 -10.28 -3.08 14.96
CA PHE A 109 -10.41 -2.91 13.52
C PHE A 109 -11.25 -1.68 13.14
N GLU A 110 -12.38 -1.46 13.81
CA GLU A 110 -13.24 -0.30 13.52
C GLU A 110 -12.57 1.03 13.85
N VAL A 111 -11.77 1.10 14.91
CA VAL A 111 -10.96 2.30 15.22
C VAL A 111 -9.91 2.55 14.15
N ILE A 112 -9.23 1.52 13.64
CA ILE A 112 -8.28 1.67 12.54
C ILE A 112 -9.02 2.11 11.26
N LYS A 113 -10.15 1.48 10.95
CA LYS A 113 -10.88 1.75 9.70
C LYS A 113 -11.50 3.14 9.67
N PHE A 114 -12.15 3.53 10.77
CA PHE A 114 -12.99 4.74 10.82
C PHE A 114 -12.39 5.87 11.67
N GLY A 115 -11.20 5.68 12.24
CA GLY A 115 -10.51 6.68 13.06
C GLY A 115 -10.98 6.71 14.51
N GLY A 116 -10.34 7.56 15.30
CA GLY A 116 -10.56 7.67 16.74
C GLY A 116 -12.00 8.08 17.11
N ALA A 117 -12.58 9.00 16.33
CA ALA A 117 -13.93 9.53 16.57
C ALA A 117 -15.01 8.44 16.59
N LYS A 118 -14.84 7.35 15.82
CA LYS A 118 -15.78 6.22 15.80
C LYS A 118 -15.94 5.55 17.17
N ALA A 119 -14.90 5.60 18.00
CA ALA A 119 -14.91 5.06 19.36
C ALA A 119 -14.97 6.16 20.44
N GLY A 120 -15.32 7.39 20.08
CA GLY A 120 -15.38 8.53 20.99
C GLY A 120 -14.01 9.07 21.43
N PHE A 121 -12.96 8.78 20.67
CA PHE A 121 -11.63 9.36 20.85
C PHE A 121 -11.43 10.60 19.97
N SER A 122 -10.27 11.25 20.09
CA SER A 122 -9.92 12.43 19.28
C SER A 122 -9.94 12.12 17.77
N GLU A 123 -10.35 13.11 16.97
CA GLU A 123 -10.27 13.10 15.50
C GLU A 123 -8.82 13.15 14.99
N ALA A 124 -7.85 13.40 15.88
CA ALA A 124 -6.42 13.35 15.57
C ALA A 124 -5.96 11.96 15.09
N MET A 125 -6.69 10.89 15.43
CA MET A 125 -6.49 9.57 14.82
C MET A 125 -7.36 9.46 13.56
N PRO A 126 -6.78 9.58 12.35
CA PRO A 126 -7.55 9.57 11.11
C PRO A 126 -8.10 8.16 10.79
N PRO A 127 -9.14 8.07 9.94
CA PRO A 127 -9.53 6.80 9.33
C PRO A 127 -8.50 6.33 8.31
N PHE A 128 -8.29 5.01 8.23
CA PHE A 128 -7.41 4.39 7.22
C PHE A 128 -8.17 3.66 6.10
N ASP A 129 -9.51 3.74 6.09
CA ASP A 129 -10.32 3.23 4.97
C ASP A 129 -9.92 3.93 3.66
N GLY A 130 -9.79 3.15 2.58
CA GLY A 130 -9.31 3.64 1.29
C GLY A 130 -7.78 3.78 1.16
N GLN A 131 -7.03 3.73 2.28
CA GLN A 131 -5.56 3.66 2.27
C GLN A 131 -5.06 2.22 2.48
N LEU A 132 -5.76 1.48 3.34
CA LEU A 132 -5.50 0.08 3.64
C LEU A 132 -6.74 -0.76 3.33
N SER A 133 -6.55 -1.97 2.82
CA SER A 133 -7.62 -2.96 2.67
C SER A 133 -8.02 -3.56 4.03
N ASP A 134 -9.22 -4.13 4.09
CA ASP A 134 -9.71 -4.79 5.31
C ASP A 134 -8.77 -5.89 5.82
N ASP A 135 -8.14 -6.64 4.91
CA ASP A 135 -7.18 -7.68 5.28
C ASP A 135 -5.90 -7.09 5.89
N GLU A 136 -5.39 -5.99 5.33
CA GLU A 136 -4.23 -5.27 5.87
C GLU A 136 -4.53 -4.69 7.25
N MET A 137 -5.71 -4.09 7.44
CA MET A 137 -6.14 -3.59 8.74
C MET A 137 -6.33 -4.71 9.77
N ARG A 138 -6.87 -5.87 9.37
CA ARG A 138 -6.91 -7.06 10.24
C ARG A 138 -5.51 -7.59 10.56
N GLY A 139 -4.57 -7.46 9.62
CA GLY A 139 -3.14 -7.69 9.86
C GLY A 139 -2.60 -6.77 10.97
N LEU A 140 -2.90 -5.47 10.90
CA LEU A 140 -2.53 -4.51 11.95
C LEU A 140 -3.10 -4.87 13.32
N VAL A 141 -4.37 -5.31 13.39
CA VAL A 141 -4.95 -5.78 14.66
C VAL A 141 -4.13 -6.93 15.25
N LYS A 142 -3.76 -7.92 14.43
CA LYS A 142 -2.90 -9.03 14.90
C LYS A 142 -1.54 -8.53 15.35
N PHE A 143 -0.95 -7.57 14.64
CA PHE A 143 0.31 -6.96 15.03
C PHE A 143 0.21 -6.27 16.40
N ILE A 144 -0.84 -5.48 16.65
CA ILE A 144 -1.13 -4.86 17.95
C ILE A 144 -1.27 -5.92 19.05
N ARG A 145 -1.91 -7.06 18.77
CA ARG A 145 -1.97 -8.20 19.72
C ARG A 145 -0.60 -8.73 20.12
N THR A 146 0.37 -8.69 19.20
CA THR A 146 1.75 -9.09 19.50
C THR A 146 2.47 -8.08 20.39
N LEU A 147 2.16 -6.78 20.26
CA LEU A 147 2.72 -5.71 21.10
C LEU A 147 2.20 -5.80 22.54
N CYS A 148 0.88 -5.93 22.72
CA CYS A 148 0.28 -6.09 24.05
C CYS A 148 0.49 -7.50 24.65
N LYS A 149 0.94 -8.46 23.85
CA LYS A 149 1.03 -9.90 24.22
C LYS A 149 -0.26 -10.40 24.87
N CYS A 150 -1.39 -10.01 24.28
CA CYS A 150 -2.71 -10.17 24.88
C CYS A 150 -3.72 -10.76 23.90
N GLN A 151 -4.85 -11.22 24.43
CA GLN A 151 -6.02 -11.67 23.69
C GLN A 151 -7.28 -11.12 24.37
N TYR A 152 -8.37 -11.01 23.64
CA TYR A 152 -9.65 -10.58 24.22
C TYR A 152 -10.08 -11.54 25.33
N LYS A 153 -10.42 -10.98 26.48
CA LYS A 153 -11.02 -11.66 27.63
C LYS A 153 -12.47 -11.22 27.71
N LYS A 154 -13.37 -12.18 27.58
CA LYS A 154 -14.80 -11.99 27.75
C LYS A 154 -15.16 -11.85 29.23
#